data_AF-K6U4D8-F1
#
_entry.id   AF-K6U4D8-F1
#
_cell.length_a   1.000
_cell.length_b   1.000
_cell.length_c   1.000
_cell.angle_alpha   90.00
_cell.angle_beta   90.00
_cell.angle_gamma   90.00
#
_symmetry.space_group_name_H-M   'P 1'
#
loop_
_entity.id
_entity.type
_entity.pdbx_description
1 polymer ?
#
loop_
_entity_poly.entity_id
_entity_poly.type
_entity_poly.pdbx_seq_one_letter_code
_entity_poly.pdbx_strand_id
1 'polypeptide(L)'
;MNIIDKGLSFGPMNMNNHPAMLIVHHLEAEGPQWTVEAIHHMHQTEPQFMFAGIGYHYYIRLDGSVYKGRPDNAIGAHCQGCNTNTLGIAFEGNYDNRTEMPDAQFNAWCELKSYLYNKYGNMPVYGHREKGSSECPGANFPLEKVRNANVSPSRVIGWNKDNTGWWYCTDVVNNYFYKDSWELIDGVWYSFDKDGYAR
;
A
#
# COMPACT_ATOMS: atom_id res chain seq x y z
N MET A 1 -8.99 -2.20 4.21
CA MET A 1 -8.38 -2.01 2.87
C MET A 1 -8.44 -3.36 2.15
N ASN A 2 -8.83 -3.37 0.87
CA ASN A 2 -8.78 -4.56 0.03
C ASN A 2 -7.36 -4.71 -0.60
N ILE A 3 -6.65 -5.78 -0.27
CA ILE A 3 -5.37 -6.14 -0.89
C ILE A 3 -5.62 -7.38 -1.75
N ILE A 4 -5.41 -7.25 -3.05
CA ILE A 4 -5.68 -8.30 -4.03
C ILE A 4 -4.51 -9.28 -4.05
N ASP A 5 -4.72 -10.47 -3.52
CA ASP A 5 -3.77 -11.58 -3.64
C ASP A 5 -4.13 -12.45 -4.86
N LYS A 6 -3.14 -12.66 -5.73
CA LYS A 6 -3.27 -13.45 -6.96
C LYS A 6 -2.74 -14.88 -6.81
N GLY A 7 -2.28 -15.28 -5.62
CA GLY A 7 -1.74 -16.61 -5.39
C GLY A 7 -0.47 -16.88 -6.18
N LEU A 8 0.43 -15.89 -6.26
CA LEU A 8 1.67 -15.99 -7.02
C LEU A 8 2.56 -17.13 -6.50
N SER A 9 3.14 -17.92 -7.42
CA SER A 9 4.07 -19.00 -7.07
C SER A 9 5.50 -18.48 -7.04
N PHE A 10 6.08 -18.40 -5.84
CA PHE A 10 7.44 -17.92 -5.62
C PHE A 10 8.46 -19.07 -5.57
N GLY A 11 9.67 -18.80 -6.06
CA GLY A 11 10.85 -19.62 -5.77
C GLY A 11 11.34 -19.46 -4.32
N PRO A 12 12.46 -20.09 -3.95
CA PRO A 12 13.03 -20.00 -2.61
C PRO A 12 13.34 -18.56 -2.20
N MET A 13 12.99 -18.19 -0.98
CA MET A 13 13.23 -16.86 -0.41
C MET A 13 13.73 -16.96 1.03
N ASN A 14 14.49 -15.95 1.47
CA ASN A 14 14.81 -15.79 2.88
C ASN A 14 13.60 -15.17 3.60
N MET A 15 13.06 -15.86 4.59
CA MET A 15 11.83 -15.48 5.32
C MET A 15 12.10 -14.72 6.64
N ASN A 16 13.31 -14.17 6.80
CA ASN A 16 13.72 -13.45 8.01
C ASN A 16 13.65 -11.92 7.83
N ASN A 17 12.54 -11.43 7.26
CA ASN A 17 12.28 -9.99 7.15
C ASN A 17 11.44 -9.52 8.36
N HIS A 18 11.92 -8.48 9.04
CA HIS A 18 11.17 -7.80 10.10
C HIS A 18 10.96 -6.34 9.68
N PRO A 19 9.86 -6.03 8.96
CA PRO A 19 9.62 -4.70 8.43
C PRO A 19 9.77 -3.58 9.45
N ALA A 20 10.67 -2.64 9.17
CA ALA A 20 10.91 -1.45 9.97
C ALA A 20 10.92 -0.16 9.14
N MET A 21 10.84 -0.26 7.81
CA MET A 21 10.81 0.90 6.89
C MET A 21 10.12 0.54 5.58
N LEU A 22 9.58 1.56 4.90
CA LEU A 22 8.98 1.45 3.57
C LEU A 22 9.90 2.10 2.53
N ILE A 23 10.10 1.43 1.40
CA ILE A 23 10.81 1.99 0.24
C ILE A 23 9.86 2.03 -0.95
N VAL A 24 9.55 3.22 -1.44
CA VAL A 24 8.66 3.42 -2.58
C VAL A 24 9.43 3.47 -3.90
N HIS A 25 8.83 2.87 -4.92
CA HIS A 25 9.34 2.73 -6.28
C HIS A 25 8.26 3.14 -7.27
N HIS A 26 8.65 3.61 -8.45
CA HIS A 26 7.78 3.54 -9.61
C HIS A 26 8.10 2.27 -10.42
N LEU A 27 7.20 1.86 -11.31
CA LEU A 27 7.43 0.73 -12.19
C LEU A 27 8.26 1.10 -13.43
N GLU A 28 8.46 2.39 -13.72
CA GLU A 28 9.00 2.92 -14.98
C GLU A 28 8.13 2.59 -16.21
N ALA A 29 6.94 2.04 -15.96
CA ALA A 29 6.00 1.62 -16.98
C ALA A 29 4.55 1.69 -16.48
N GLU A 30 3.61 1.81 -17.42
CA GLU A 30 2.17 1.87 -17.15
C GLU A 30 1.37 1.25 -18.28
N GLY A 31 0.15 0.79 -17.98
CA GLY A 31 -0.76 0.19 -18.94
C GLY A 31 -1.29 -1.17 -18.51
N PRO A 32 -2.34 -1.68 -19.19
CA PRO A 32 -3.05 -2.90 -18.78
C PRO A 32 -2.17 -4.15 -18.74
N GLN A 33 -1.09 -4.20 -19.52
CA GLN A 33 -0.13 -5.31 -19.57
C GLN A 33 0.74 -5.43 -18.31
N TRP A 34 0.89 -4.36 -17.53
CA TRP A 34 1.72 -4.35 -16.31
C TRP A 34 0.94 -4.85 -15.11
N THR A 35 0.46 -6.09 -15.20
CA THR A 35 -0.21 -6.76 -14.08
C THR A 35 0.82 -7.28 -13.07
N VAL A 36 0.38 -7.56 -11.84
CA VAL A 36 1.27 -8.13 -10.81
C VAL A 36 1.84 -9.48 -11.25
N GLU A 37 1.04 -10.28 -11.97
CA GLU A 37 1.45 -11.56 -12.53
C GLU A 37 2.51 -11.40 -13.64
N ALA A 38 2.36 -10.38 -14.50
CA ALA A 38 3.34 -10.08 -15.55
C ALA A 38 4.68 -9.62 -14.98
N ILE A 39 4.65 -8.73 -13.98
CA ILE A 39 5.86 -8.28 -13.27
C ILE A 39 6.51 -9.47 -12.53
N HIS A 40 5.69 -10.31 -11.90
CA HIS A 40 6.17 -11.52 -11.23
C HIS A 40 6.89 -12.47 -12.18
N HIS A 41 6.27 -12.77 -13.33
CA HIS A 41 6.87 -13.62 -14.36
C HIS A 41 8.18 -13.03 -14.89
N MET A 42 8.17 -11.75 -15.27
CA MET A 42 9.36 -11.04 -15.74
C MET A 42 10.52 -11.12 -14.74
N HIS A 43 10.25 -10.87 -13.46
CA HIS A 43 11.27 -10.93 -12.42
C HIS A 43 11.82 -12.36 -12.21
N GLN A 44 11.10 -13.41 -12.60
CA GLN A 44 11.58 -14.80 -12.54
C GLN A 44 12.39 -15.21 -13.76
N THR A 45 12.02 -14.73 -14.95
CA THR A 45 12.52 -15.27 -16.22
C THR A 45 13.59 -14.42 -16.89
N GLU A 46 13.59 -13.11 -16.66
CA GLU A 46 14.53 -12.21 -17.32
C GLU A 46 15.92 -12.31 -16.67
N PRO A 47 17.00 -12.52 -17.47
CA PRO A 47 18.36 -12.78 -16.96
C PRO A 47 18.92 -11.71 -16.01
N GLN A 48 18.50 -10.46 -16.15
CA GLN A 48 18.93 -9.33 -15.32
C GLN A 48 18.32 -9.33 -13.92
N PHE A 49 17.22 -10.06 -13.71
CA PHE A 49 16.56 -10.19 -12.42
C PHE A 49 16.81 -11.57 -11.82
N MET A 50 16.27 -12.62 -12.45
CA MET A 50 16.36 -14.01 -11.96
C MET A 50 16.00 -14.16 -10.46
N PHE A 51 14.98 -13.43 -10.02
CA PHE A 51 14.49 -13.46 -8.64
C PHE A 51 13.52 -14.62 -8.42
N ALA A 52 13.16 -14.88 -7.16
CA ALA A 52 12.09 -15.83 -6.80
C ALA A 52 10.69 -15.44 -7.33
N GLY A 53 10.51 -14.24 -7.87
CA GLY A 53 9.21 -13.63 -8.14
C GLY A 53 9.33 -12.11 -8.15
N ILE A 54 8.18 -11.43 -8.24
CA ILE A 54 8.09 -9.97 -8.09
C ILE A 54 8.94 -9.50 -6.90
N GLY A 55 9.71 -8.44 -7.06
CA GLY A 55 10.69 -7.97 -6.07
C GLY A 55 10.07 -7.13 -4.94
N TYR A 56 8.88 -6.59 -5.21
CA TYR A 56 8.11 -5.73 -4.33
C TYR A 56 7.15 -6.54 -3.45
N HIS A 57 6.77 -5.98 -2.30
CA HIS A 57 5.81 -6.60 -1.38
C HIS A 57 4.38 -6.18 -1.71
N TYR A 58 4.22 -5.00 -2.30
CA TYR A 58 2.96 -4.42 -2.73
C TYR A 58 3.12 -3.67 -4.05
N TYR A 59 2.08 -3.68 -4.88
CA TYR A 59 2.01 -2.96 -6.14
C TYR A 59 0.70 -2.17 -6.22
N ILE A 60 0.78 -0.85 -6.39
CA ILE A 60 -0.37 0.05 -6.46
C ILE A 60 -0.53 0.53 -7.90
N ARG A 61 -1.65 0.18 -8.51
CA ARG A 61 -2.00 0.58 -9.87
C ARG A 61 -2.51 2.02 -9.95
N LEU A 62 -2.52 2.57 -11.16
CA LEU A 62 -3.03 3.94 -11.40
C LEU A 62 -4.50 4.11 -11.01
N ASP A 63 -5.29 3.02 -11.06
CA ASP A 63 -6.70 2.98 -10.67
C ASP A 63 -6.92 2.82 -9.15
N GLY A 64 -5.85 2.74 -8.35
CA GLY A 64 -5.92 2.54 -6.91
C GLY A 64 -6.00 1.08 -6.46
N SER A 65 -6.03 0.11 -7.37
CA SER A 65 -5.96 -1.31 -7.01
C SER A 65 -4.61 -1.63 -6.37
N VAL A 66 -4.64 -2.27 -5.19
CA VAL A 66 -3.43 -2.70 -4.47
C VAL A 66 -3.30 -4.22 -4.58
N TYR A 67 -2.17 -4.68 -5.13
CA TYR A 67 -1.86 -6.09 -5.29
C TYR A 67 -0.79 -6.55 -4.32
N LYS A 68 -0.95 -7.77 -3.82
CA LYS A 68 0.07 -8.45 -3.01
C LYS A 68 1.20 -8.98 -3.90
N GLY A 69 2.43 -8.64 -3.54
CA GLY A 69 3.65 -9.23 -4.09
C GLY A 69 4.25 -10.23 -3.10
N ARG A 70 5.54 -10.06 -2.76
CA ARG A 70 6.21 -10.92 -1.77
C ARG A 70 5.50 -10.91 -0.40
N PRO A 71 5.50 -12.04 0.34
CA PRO A 71 5.10 -12.07 1.74
C PRO A 71 5.90 -11.05 2.56
N ASP A 72 5.29 -10.42 3.57
CA ASP A 72 5.94 -9.35 4.34
C ASP A 72 7.19 -9.82 5.10
N ASN A 73 7.20 -11.09 5.52
CA ASN A 73 8.34 -11.71 6.19
C ASN A 73 9.40 -12.24 5.21
N ALA A 74 9.16 -12.22 3.89
CA ALA A 74 10.20 -12.52 2.92
C ALA A 74 11.07 -11.29 2.66
N ILE A 75 12.38 -11.46 2.55
CA ILE A 75 13.27 -10.37 2.13
C ILE A 75 12.95 -10.00 0.67
N GLY A 76 12.82 -8.70 0.42
CA GLY A 76 12.53 -8.14 -0.89
C GLY A 76 13.67 -8.30 -1.91
N ALA A 77 13.38 -7.94 -3.16
CA ALA A 77 14.37 -7.80 -4.22
C ALA A 77 14.10 -6.50 -4.99
N HIS A 78 14.12 -5.37 -4.28
CA HIS A 78 13.73 -4.06 -4.81
C HIS A 78 14.75 -2.95 -4.55
N CYS A 79 15.63 -3.09 -3.56
CA CYS A 79 16.67 -2.10 -3.25
C CYS A 79 17.94 -2.81 -2.79
N GLN A 80 18.91 -2.95 -3.69
CA GLN A 80 20.17 -3.64 -3.39
C GLN A 80 20.87 -3.00 -2.19
N GLY A 81 21.27 -3.81 -1.21
CA GLY A 81 21.86 -3.34 0.05
C GLY A 81 20.85 -2.86 1.11
N CYS A 82 19.56 -2.71 0.77
CA CYS A 82 18.49 -2.24 1.67
C CYS A 82 17.20 -3.08 1.55
N ASN A 83 17.30 -4.37 1.21
CA ASN A 83 16.14 -5.27 1.13
C ASN A 83 15.70 -5.84 2.49
N THR A 84 16.62 -5.96 3.46
CA THR A 84 16.32 -6.56 4.78
C THR A 84 15.67 -5.53 5.70
N ASN A 85 14.65 -5.96 6.43
CA ASN A 85 13.81 -5.16 7.31
C ASN A 85 13.07 -4.02 6.60
N THR A 86 12.78 -4.20 5.31
CA THR A 86 12.08 -3.20 4.48
C THR A 86 10.92 -3.82 3.71
N LEU A 87 9.92 -3.00 3.41
CA LEU A 87 8.86 -3.33 2.45
C LEU A 87 8.96 -2.40 1.24
N GLY A 88 9.31 -2.97 0.09
CA GLY A 88 9.21 -2.32 -1.22
C GLY A 88 7.76 -2.19 -1.71
N ILE A 89 7.37 -0.96 -2.05
CA ILE A 89 6.04 -0.60 -2.58
C ILE A 89 6.21 -0.02 -3.98
N ALA A 90 5.75 -0.72 -5.01
CA ALA A 90 5.81 -0.23 -6.39
C ALA A 90 4.52 0.51 -6.76
N PHE A 91 4.67 1.63 -7.45
CA PHE A 91 3.59 2.41 -8.04
C PHE A 91 3.65 2.24 -9.56
N GLU A 92 2.53 1.83 -10.17
CA GLU A 92 2.38 1.88 -11.63
C GLU A 92 2.61 3.32 -12.12
N GLY A 93 3.37 3.48 -13.20
CA GLY A 93 3.73 4.78 -13.74
C GLY A 93 5.21 4.88 -14.09
N ASN A 94 5.49 5.62 -15.16
CA ASN A 94 6.81 6.17 -15.40
C ASN A 94 6.85 7.63 -14.93
N TYR A 95 7.18 7.86 -13.67
CA TYR A 95 7.24 9.19 -13.05
C TYR A 95 8.45 10.06 -13.47
N ASP A 96 9.30 9.61 -14.38
CA ASP A 96 10.21 10.53 -15.08
C ASP A 96 9.45 11.34 -16.15
N ASN A 97 8.39 10.75 -16.73
CA ASN A 97 7.57 11.37 -17.76
C ASN A 97 6.19 11.80 -17.24
N ARG A 98 5.57 11.00 -16.37
CA ARG A 98 4.30 11.30 -15.71
C ARG A 98 4.53 12.36 -14.65
N THR A 99 3.90 13.51 -14.84
CA THR A 99 4.02 14.66 -13.93
C THR A 99 3.04 14.63 -12.76
N GLU A 100 1.99 13.81 -12.85
CA GLU A 100 0.91 13.77 -11.86
C GLU A 100 0.52 12.35 -11.46
N MET A 101 0.48 12.12 -10.15
CA MET A 101 -0.04 10.90 -9.54
C MET A 101 -1.57 10.97 -9.44
N PRO A 102 -2.32 9.99 -9.98
CA PRO A 102 -3.77 9.96 -9.84
C PRO A 102 -4.22 9.90 -8.37
N ASP A 103 -5.32 10.57 -8.05
CA ASP A 103 -5.89 10.58 -6.70
C ASP A 103 -6.25 9.17 -6.21
N ALA A 104 -6.73 8.29 -7.10
CA ALA A 104 -7.02 6.90 -6.75
C ALA A 104 -5.77 6.15 -6.26
N GLN A 105 -4.64 6.31 -6.96
CA GLN A 105 -3.37 5.72 -6.56
C GLN A 105 -2.84 6.32 -5.24
N PHE A 106 -2.99 7.65 -5.05
CA PHE A 106 -2.59 8.31 -3.81
C PHE A 106 -3.46 7.87 -2.61
N ASN A 107 -4.77 7.78 -2.78
CA ASN A 107 -5.70 7.33 -1.73
C ASN A 107 -5.42 5.87 -1.34
N ALA A 108 -5.17 5.00 -2.32
CA ALA A 108 -4.76 3.62 -2.08
C ALA A 108 -3.45 3.52 -1.29
N TRP A 109 -2.49 4.41 -1.56
CA TRP A 109 -1.28 4.52 -0.75
C TRP A 109 -1.58 4.94 0.69
N CYS A 110 -2.43 5.94 0.91
CA CYS A 110 -2.82 6.37 2.26
C CYS A 110 -3.45 5.22 3.06
N GLU A 111 -4.35 4.45 2.43
CA GLU A 111 -4.97 3.26 3.05
C GLU A 111 -3.94 2.15 3.34
N LEU A 112 -3.08 1.83 2.38
CA LEU A 112 -2.04 0.80 2.54
C LEU A 112 -1.04 1.20 3.64
N LYS A 113 -0.58 2.45 3.64
CA LYS A 113 0.31 2.99 4.67
C LYS A 113 -0.32 2.89 6.06
N SER A 114 -1.60 3.23 6.18
CA SER A 114 -2.37 3.10 7.43
C SER A 114 -2.44 1.63 7.90
N TYR A 115 -2.75 0.72 6.98
CA TYR A 115 -2.76 -0.73 7.25
C TYR A 115 -1.40 -1.22 7.75
N LEU A 116 -0.30 -0.85 7.07
CA LEU A 116 1.05 -1.25 7.44
C LEU A 116 1.50 -0.65 8.78
N TYR A 117 1.12 0.59 9.07
CA TYR A 117 1.42 1.24 10.34
C TYR A 117 0.68 0.58 11.51
N ASN A 118 -0.57 0.18 11.31
CA ASN A 118 -1.30 -0.57 12.33
C ASN A 118 -0.67 -1.95 12.59
N LYS A 119 -0.06 -2.56 11.57
CA LYS A 119 0.54 -3.90 11.65
C LYS A 119 1.94 -3.91 12.26
N TYR A 120 2.77 -2.91 11.93
CA TYR A 120 4.20 -2.90 12.26
C TYR A 120 4.66 -1.67 13.06
N GLY A 121 3.76 -0.72 13.34
CA GLY A 121 4.09 0.57 13.91
C GLY A 121 4.52 1.60 12.86
N ASN A 122 4.84 2.81 13.31
CA ASN A 122 5.24 3.91 12.42
C ASN A 122 6.57 3.57 11.74
N MET A 123 6.52 3.30 10.44
CA MET A 123 7.69 2.99 9.62
C MET A 123 8.06 4.20 8.74
N PRO A 124 9.31 4.68 8.77
CA PRO A 124 9.73 5.76 7.87
C PRO A 124 9.61 5.34 6.40
N VAL A 125 9.26 6.31 5.55
CA VAL A 125 9.06 6.14 4.11
C VAL A 125 10.18 6.84 3.34
N TYR A 126 10.85 6.09 2.47
CA TYR A 126 11.93 6.58 1.61
C TYR A 126 11.65 6.28 0.14
N GLY A 127 12.15 7.12 -0.75
CA GLY A 127 12.29 6.75 -2.17
C GLY A 127 13.49 5.82 -2.37
N HIS A 128 13.48 4.99 -3.42
CA HIS A 128 14.64 4.15 -3.75
C HIS A 128 15.94 4.96 -3.83
N ARG A 129 15.92 6.14 -4.46
CA ARG A 129 17.06 7.08 -4.56
C ARG A 129 17.68 7.50 -3.22
N GLU A 130 16.95 7.40 -2.12
CA GLU A 130 17.43 7.78 -0.78
C GLU A 130 18.13 6.62 -0.06
N LYS A 131 18.07 5.41 -0.63
CA LYS A 131 18.61 4.17 -0.02
C LYS A 131 19.50 3.37 -0.95
N GLY A 132 19.46 3.63 -2.24
CA GLY A 132 20.31 3.00 -3.24
C GLY A 132 20.74 4.00 -4.32
N SER A 133 21.65 3.56 -5.19
CA SER A 133 22.10 4.33 -6.36
C SER A 133 21.10 4.16 -7.51
N SER A 134 20.00 4.92 -7.48
CA SER A 134 18.93 4.88 -8.48
C SER A 134 18.20 6.22 -8.56
N GLU A 135 17.61 6.55 -9.72
CA GLU A 135 16.73 7.71 -9.88
C GLU A 135 15.26 7.39 -9.50
N CYS A 136 14.92 6.11 -9.33
CA CYS A 136 13.63 5.64 -8.86
C CYS A 136 13.28 6.31 -7.49
N PRO A 137 12.04 6.81 -7.26
CA PRO A 137 10.81 6.56 -8.02
C PRO A 137 10.51 7.55 -9.17
N GLY A 138 11.53 8.17 -9.79
CA GLY A 138 11.36 9.08 -10.92
C GLY A 138 11.17 10.54 -10.56
N ALA A 139 11.65 11.46 -11.40
CA ALA A 139 11.84 12.87 -11.05
C ALA A 139 10.56 13.59 -10.55
N ASN A 140 9.40 13.23 -11.10
CA ASN A 140 8.11 13.87 -10.77
C ASN A 140 7.29 13.09 -9.74
N PHE A 141 7.82 12.00 -9.19
CA PHE A 141 7.10 11.26 -8.14
C PHE A 141 6.94 12.16 -6.91
N PRO A 142 5.73 12.32 -6.37
CA PRO A 142 5.46 13.27 -5.29
C PRO A 142 5.90 12.70 -3.92
N LEU A 143 7.20 12.46 -3.76
CA LEU A 143 7.77 11.72 -2.62
C LEU A 143 7.45 12.38 -1.28
N GLU A 144 7.53 13.71 -1.18
CA GLU A 144 7.15 14.43 0.05
C GLU A 144 5.65 14.26 0.36
N LYS A 145 4.78 14.33 -0.65
CA LYS A 145 3.34 14.11 -0.48
C LYS A 145 3.07 12.68 -0.01
N VAL A 146 3.75 11.68 -0.57
CA VAL A 146 3.64 10.26 -0.22
C VAL A 146 4.19 9.98 1.19
N ARG A 147 5.36 10.52 1.52
CA ARG A 147 5.98 10.39 2.83
C ARG A 147 5.17 11.05 3.93
N ASN A 148 4.70 12.28 3.69
CA ASN A 148 3.94 13.07 4.64
C ASN A 148 2.43 12.84 4.52
N ALA A 149 2.00 11.91 3.65
CA ALA A 149 0.61 11.52 3.52
C ALA A 149 0.09 11.22 4.93
N ASN A 150 -0.86 12.05 5.37
CA ASN A 150 -1.53 11.86 6.63
C ASN A 150 -2.14 10.46 6.57
N VAL A 151 -1.66 9.61 7.46
CA VAL A 151 -2.41 8.43 7.86
C VAL A 151 -3.73 9.03 8.34
N SER A 152 -4.84 8.84 7.60
CA SER A 152 -6.16 9.20 8.13
C SER A 152 -6.17 8.65 9.55
N PRO A 153 -6.44 9.49 10.59
CA PRO A 153 -6.31 9.09 11.98
C PRO A 153 -6.90 7.71 12.07
N SER A 154 -6.02 6.75 12.37
CA SER A 154 -6.24 5.33 12.17
C SER A 154 -7.69 5.04 12.53
N ARG A 155 -8.53 4.63 11.55
CA ARG A 155 -9.89 4.24 11.87
C ARG A 155 -9.79 3.28 13.05
N VAL A 156 -10.30 3.69 14.20
CA VAL A 156 -10.27 2.87 15.40
C VAL A 156 -11.53 2.05 15.42
N ILE A 157 -11.49 0.85 16.01
CA ILE A 157 -12.74 0.18 16.37
C ILE A 157 -13.50 1.12 17.31
N GLY A 158 -14.78 1.32 17.03
CA GLY A 158 -15.63 2.26 17.73
C GLY A 158 -15.80 3.60 17.02
N TRP A 159 -15.97 4.65 17.82
CA TRP A 159 -16.29 5.99 17.33
C TRP A 159 -15.11 6.67 16.64
N ASN A 160 -15.38 7.21 15.45
CA ASN A 160 -14.44 8.00 14.66
C ASN A 160 -15.12 9.29 14.20
N LYS A 161 -14.32 10.32 13.89
CA LYS A 161 -14.82 11.64 13.47
C LYS A 161 -13.96 12.28 12.39
N ASP A 162 -14.61 12.96 11.45
CA ASP A 162 -14.01 13.80 10.43
C ASP A 162 -14.81 15.10 10.27
N ASN A 163 -14.60 15.80 9.15
CA ASN A 163 -15.26 17.07 8.86
C ASN A 163 -16.74 16.92 8.48
N THR A 164 -17.18 15.72 8.09
CA THR A 164 -18.57 15.41 7.73
C THR A 164 -19.38 15.01 8.97
N GLY A 165 -18.79 14.21 9.85
CA GLY A 165 -19.49 13.80 11.07
C GLY A 165 -18.79 12.68 11.85
N TRP A 166 -19.56 12.08 12.77
CA TRP A 166 -19.16 10.89 13.50
C TRP A 166 -19.61 9.63 12.75
N TRP A 167 -18.82 8.56 12.77
CA TRP A 167 -19.22 7.23 12.33
C TRP A 167 -18.68 6.17 13.30
N TYR A 168 -19.21 4.96 13.20
CA TYR A 168 -18.80 3.85 14.07
C TYR A 168 -18.23 2.69 13.24
N CYS A 169 -16.96 2.37 13.46
CA CYS A 169 -16.26 1.29 12.77
C CYS A 169 -16.30 0.02 13.63
N THR A 170 -16.70 -1.10 13.04
CA THR A 170 -16.73 -2.40 13.74
C THR A 170 -15.57 -3.32 13.31
N ASP A 171 -15.00 -3.08 12.13
CA ASP A 171 -13.87 -3.84 11.61
C ASP A 171 -12.95 -2.95 10.77
N VAL A 172 -11.79 -2.64 11.34
CA VAL A 172 -10.76 -1.81 10.71
C VAL A 172 -10.11 -2.52 9.52
N VAL A 173 -9.96 -3.85 9.58
CA VAL A 173 -9.31 -4.65 8.54
C VAL A 173 -10.17 -4.68 7.29
N ASN A 174 -11.45 -5.00 7.46
CA ASN A 174 -12.41 -5.14 6.35
C ASN A 174 -13.12 -3.83 5.98
N ASN A 175 -12.79 -2.72 6.64
CA ASN A 175 -13.40 -1.41 6.42
C ASN A 175 -14.93 -1.40 6.66
N TYR A 176 -15.39 -2.14 7.66
CA TYR A 176 -16.81 -2.22 7.99
C TYR A 176 -17.18 -1.16 9.02
N PHE A 177 -18.31 -0.49 8.76
CA PHE A 177 -18.93 0.52 9.60
C PHE A 177 -20.44 0.48 9.40
N TYR A 178 -21.18 0.97 10.38
CA TYR A 178 -22.64 1.05 10.30
C TYR A 178 -23.08 2.09 9.27
N LYS A 179 -24.11 1.75 8.49
CA LYS A 179 -24.77 2.62 7.50
C LYS A 179 -26.20 2.16 7.26
N ASP A 180 -27.08 3.07 6.89
CA ASP A 180 -28.52 2.80 6.64
C ASP A 180 -29.18 1.95 7.75
N SER A 181 -28.84 2.24 9.01
CA SER A 181 -29.20 1.38 10.15
C SER A 181 -29.36 2.17 11.44
N TRP A 182 -30.11 1.57 12.37
CA TRP A 182 -30.15 1.97 13.77
C TRP A 182 -29.33 0.96 14.57
N GLU A 183 -28.46 1.44 15.45
CA GLU A 183 -27.57 0.60 16.23
C GLU A 183 -27.54 1.02 17.70
N LEU A 184 -27.55 0.03 18.58
CA LEU A 184 -27.44 0.23 20.02
C LEU A 184 -25.98 0.13 20.43
N ILE A 185 -25.38 1.25 20.83
CA ILE A 185 -23.96 1.36 21.21
C ILE A 185 -23.91 1.89 22.64
N ASP A 186 -23.28 1.14 23.55
CA ASP A 186 -23.14 1.51 24.98
C ASP A 186 -24.48 1.89 25.65
N GLY A 187 -25.57 1.24 25.25
CA GLY A 187 -26.91 1.45 25.81
C GLY A 187 -27.66 2.66 25.22
N VAL A 188 -27.11 3.31 24.20
CA VAL A 188 -27.74 4.44 23.49
C VAL A 188 -27.97 4.09 22.03
N TRP A 189 -29.17 4.40 21.51
CA TRP A 189 -29.50 4.19 20.10
C TRP A 189 -28.98 5.35 19.25
N TYR A 190 -28.29 4.99 18.17
CA TYR A 190 -27.82 5.92 17.15
C TYR A 190 -28.38 5.51 15.78
N SER A 191 -28.64 6.50 14.92
CA SER A 191 -28.99 6.26 13.52
C SER A 191 -27.82 6.63 12.62
N PHE A 192 -27.53 5.79 11.63
CA PHE A 192 -26.48 6.01 10.65
C PHE A 192 -27.11 6.16 9.26
N ASP A 193 -26.72 7.19 8.53
CA ASP A 193 -27.20 7.41 7.18
C ASP A 193 -26.54 6.47 6.16
N LYS A 194 -26.91 6.62 4.88
CA LYS A 194 -26.37 5.83 3.76
C LYS A 194 -24.86 5.88 3.58
N ASP A 195 -24.26 6.98 4.04
CA ASP A 195 -22.84 7.24 3.95
C ASP A 195 -22.12 6.83 5.25
N GLY A 196 -22.87 6.38 6.25
CA GLY A 196 -22.40 5.83 7.53
C GLY A 196 -22.18 6.85 8.63
N TYR A 197 -22.68 8.08 8.48
CA TYR A 197 -22.56 9.11 9.49
C TYR A 197 -23.73 9.08 10.47
N ALA A 198 -23.40 9.20 11.76
CA ALA A 198 -24.37 9.28 12.83
C ALA A 198 -25.24 10.55 12.72
N ARG A 199 -26.53 10.41 13.01
CA ARG A 199 -27.56 11.46 13.02
C ARG A 199 -28.27 11.49 14.37
#